data_AF-A0A0R2FJM1-F1
#
_entry.id   AF-A0A0R2FJM1-F1
#
_cell.length_a   1.000
_cell.length_b   1.000
_cell.length_c   1.000
_cell.angle_alpha   90.00
_cell.angle_beta   90.00
_cell.angle_gamma   90.00
#
_symmetry.space_group_name_H-M   'P 1'
#
loop_
_entity.id
_entity.type
_entity.pdbx_description
1 polymer ?
#
loop_
_entity_poly.entity_id
_entity_poly.type
_entity_poly.pdbx_seq_one_letter_code
_entity_poly.pdbx_strand_id
1 'polypeptide(L)'
;MEIISVPLQLERPRTQRYQDGTSFNYLVMKSPFRMDQYGVHLELADHKGKVYQKIEVYFQPGQQLSDPFEANGREYRLMLVTTGT
;
A
#
# COMPACT_ATOMS: atom_id res chain seq x y z
N MET A 1 -13.97 -2.06 8.31
CA MET A 1 -12.51 -2.23 8.11
C MET A 1 -12.30 -3.31 7.06
N GLU A 2 -11.73 -2.94 5.92
CA GLU A 2 -11.45 -3.85 4.80
C GLU A 2 -9.94 -4.10 4.67
N ILE A 3 -9.54 -5.27 4.15
CA ILE A 3 -8.14 -5.63 3.94
C ILE A 3 -7.84 -5.61 2.44
N ILE A 4 -6.80 -4.87 2.06
CA ILE A 4 -6.29 -4.82 0.69
C ILE A 4 -4.97 -5.59 0.66
N SER A 5 -4.91 -6.66 -0.14
CA SER A 5 -3.69 -7.44 -0.31
C SER A 5 -2.83 -6.85 -1.42
N VAL A 6 -1.56 -6.59 -1.13
CA VAL A 6 -0.58 -6.13 -2.11
C VAL A 6 0.67 -7.03 -2.10
N PRO A 7 1.24 -7.37 -3.26
CA PRO A 7 2.50 -8.10 -3.35
C PRO A 7 3.63 -7.44 -2.54
N LEU A 8 4.32 -8.24 -1.74
CA LEU A 8 5.57 -7.87 -1.10
C LEU A 8 6.70 -7.90 -2.13
N GLN A 9 6.80 -6.82 -2.91
CA GLN A 9 7.90 -6.60 -3.83
C GLN A 9 8.54 -5.26 -3.53
N LEU A 10 9.80 -5.32 -3.10
CA LEU A 10 10.53 -4.14 -2.65
C LEU A 10 10.96 -3.26 -3.81
N GLU A 11 11.05 -1.95 -3.53
CA GLU A 11 11.77 -0.95 -4.32
C GLU A 11 11.30 -0.79 -5.77
N ARG A 12 10.07 -1.23 -6.08
CA ARG A 12 9.45 -1.02 -7.39
C ARG A 12 8.04 -0.48 -7.22
N PRO A 13 7.73 0.70 -7.77
CA PRO A 13 6.36 1.20 -7.76
C PRO A 13 5.48 0.30 -8.61
N ARG A 14 4.26 0.06 -8.12
CA ARG A 14 3.24 -0.75 -8.76
C ARG A 14 1.96 0.06 -8.85
N THR A 15 1.22 -0.13 -9.93
CA THR A 15 -0.05 0.55 -10.17
C THR A 15 -1.13 -0.51 -10.29
N GLN A 16 -2.19 -0.36 -9.52
CA GLN A 16 -3.43 -1.11 -9.70
C GLN A 16 -4.50 -0.14 -10.18
N ARG A 17 -5.02 -0.39 -11.38
CA ARG A 17 -6.10 0.40 -11.99
C ARG A 17 -7.41 -0.36 -11.93
N TYR A 18 -8.46 0.35 -11.52
CA TYR A 18 -9.82 -0.19 -11.44
C TYR A 18 -10.59 0.08 -12.73
N GLN A 19 -11.74 -0.59 -12.88
CA GLN A 19 -12.58 -0.47 -14.08
C GLN A 19 -13.14 0.94 -14.29
N ASP A 20 -13.36 1.69 -13.21
CA ASP A 20 -13.82 3.09 -13.24
C ASP A 20 -12.72 4.09 -13.62
N GLY A 21 -11.51 3.61 -13.91
CA GLY A 21 -10.35 4.41 -14.29
C GLY A 21 -9.55 4.95 -13.11
N THR A 22 -10.06 4.87 -11.87
CA THR A 22 -9.28 5.22 -10.68
C THR A 22 -8.13 4.24 -10.51
N SER A 23 -7.08 4.68 -9.82
CA SER A 23 -5.94 3.80 -9.51
C SER A 23 -5.36 4.10 -8.15
N PHE A 24 -4.71 3.11 -7.58
CA PHE A 24 -3.72 3.37 -6.55
C PHE A 24 -2.34 2.91 -7.00
N ASN A 25 -1.35 3.77 -6.79
CA ASN A 25 0.05 3.43 -6.91
C ASN A 25 0.59 3.10 -5.53
N TYR A 26 1.48 2.12 -5.44
CA TYR A 26 2.12 1.80 -4.18
C TYR A 26 3.59 1.44 -4.36
N LEU A 27 4.40 1.76 -3.34
CA LEU A 27 5.79 1.40 -3.25
C LEU A 27 6.04 0.79 -1.87
N VAL A 28 6.41 -0.49 -1.84
CA VAL A 28 6.79 -1.18 -0.60
C VAL A 28 8.28 -0.94 -0.33
N MET A 29 8.59 -0.52 0.89
CA MET A 29 9.94 -0.29 1.38
C MET A 29 10.19 -1.11 2.64
N LYS A 30 11.41 -1.62 2.79
CA LYS A 30 11.89 -2.20 4.05
C LYS A 30 12.58 -1.09 4.85
N SER A 31 12.31 -1.02 6.15
CA SER A 31 12.94 -0.07 7.05
C SER A 31 14.46 -0.29 7.08
N PRO A 32 15.28 0.76 6.87
CA PRO A 32 16.73 0.64 7.04
C PRO A 32 17.14 0.69 8.52
N PHE A 33 16.21 1.08 9.42
CA PHE A 33 16.48 1.28 10.84
C PHE A 33 16.09 0.09 11.72
N ARG A 34 15.18 -0.77 11.24
CA ARG A 34 14.67 -1.93 11.98
C ARG A 34 14.58 -3.15 11.08
N MET A 35 15.11 -4.29 11.56
CA MET A 35 14.94 -5.55 10.85
C MET A 35 13.45 -5.89 10.73
N ASP A 36 13.08 -6.36 9.54
CA ASP A 36 11.77 -6.93 9.23
C ASP A 36 10.57 -6.01 9.52
N GLN A 37 10.78 -4.70 9.35
CA GLN A 37 9.70 -3.71 9.33
C GLN A 37 9.52 -3.19 7.90
N TYR A 38 8.27 -3.03 7.48
CA TYR A 38 7.91 -2.49 6.17
C TYR A 38 7.16 -1.16 6.31
N GLY A 39 7.18 -0.39 5.23
CA GLY A 39 6.32 0.75 5.01
C GLY A 39 5.84 0.75 3.55
N VAL A 40 4.66 1.32 3.31
CA VAL A 40 4.10 1.46 1.97
C VAL A 40 3.72 2.90 1.73
N HIS A 41 4.34 3.52 0.72
CA HIS A 41 3.86 4.77 0.16
C HIS A 41 2.72 4.45 -0.80
N LEU A 42 1.56 5.08 -0.62
CA LEU A 42 0.37 4.85 -1.42
C LEU A 42 -0.15 6.17 -1.99
N GLU A 43 -0.38 6.21 -3.31
CA GLU A 43 -0.95 7.35 -4.01
C GLU A 43 -2.28 6.96 -4.65
N LEU A 44 -3.36 7.66 -4.31
CA LEU A 44 -4.66 7.50 -4.96
C LEU A 44 -4.80 8.51 -6.09
N ALA A 45 -5.16 8.03 -7.27
CA ALA A 45 -5.37 8.85 -8.46
C ALA A 45 -6.76 8.66 -9.05
N ASP A 46 -7.32 9.75 -9.58
CA ASP A 46 -8.62 9.75 -10.26
C ASP A 46 -8.53 9.15 -11.68
N HIS A 47 -9.65 9.10 -12.39
CA HIS A 47 -9.74 8.57 -13.75
C HIS A 47 -8.89 9.33 -14.79
N LYS A 48 -8.37 10.53 -14.45
CA LYS A 48 -7.46 11.32 -15.29
C LYS A 48 -6.00 11.11 -14.89
N GLY A 49 -5.74 10.23 -13.92
CA GLY A 49 -4.40 9.98 -13.38
C GLY A 49 -3.93 11.08 -12.42
N LYS A 50 -4.78 12.01 -12.01
CA LYS A 50 -4.40 13.05 -11.05
C LYS A 50 -4.38 12.44 -9.65
N VAL A 51 -3.21 12.45 -9.01
CA VAL A 51 -3.07 12.07 -7.60
C VAL A 51 -3.84 13.07 -6.74
N TYR A 52 -4.77 12.57 -5.94
CA TYR A 52 -5.59 13.38 -5.03
C TYR A 52 -5.33 13.08 -3.55
N GLN A 53 -4.72 11.94 -3.23
CA GLN A 53 -4.35 11.59 -1.86
C GLN A 53 -3.03 10.80 -1.85
N LYS A 54 -2.16 11.10 -0.88
CA LYS A 54 -0.96 10.34 -0.57
C LYS A 54 -1.02 9.86 0.87
N ILE A 55 -0.67 8.60 1.11
CA ILE A 55 -0.82 7.93 2.40
C ILE A 55 0.46 7.14 2.68
N GLU A 56 1.00 7.28 3.88
CA GLU A 56 2.03 6.39 4.40
C GLU A 56 1.37 5.32 5.26
N VAL A 57 1.60 4.06 4.91
CA VAL A 57 1.05 2.92 5.64
C VAL A 57 2.19 2.18 6.32
N TYR A 58 2.12 2.08 7.65
CA TYR A 58 3.17 1.49 8.47
C TYR A 58 2.82 0.10 8.95
N PHE A 59 3.85 -0.69 9.22
CA PHE A 59 3.75 -2.05 9.73
C PHE A 59 4.52 -2.13 11.05
N GLN A 60 4.00 -2.89 11.99
CA GLN A 60 4.75 -3.26 13.19
C GLN A 60 5.87 -4.24 12.81
N PRO A 61 6.99 -4.28 13.55
CA PRO A 61 8.09 -5.20 13.26
C PRO A 61 7.64 -6.66 13.17
N GLY A 62 8.09 -7.36 12.13
CA GLY A 62 7.75 -8.77 11.87
C GLY A 62 6.32 -9.01 11.36
N GLN A 63 5.52 -7.95 11.18
CA GLN A 63 4.13 -8.07 10.72
C GLN A 63 4.01 -7.81 9.22
N GLN A 64 3.13 -8.59 8.57
CA GLN A 64 2.71 -8.37 7.18
C GLN A 64 1.38 -7.63 7.07
N LEU A 65 0.66 -7.45 8.18
CA LEU A 65 -0.56 -6.65 8.26
C LEU A 65 -0.22 -5.26 8.79
N SER A 66 -0.69 -4.22 8.13
CA SER A 66 -0.42 -2.84 8.51
C SER A 66 -1.21 -2.39 9.73
N ASP A 67 -0.79 -1.27 10.29
CA ASP A 67 -1.66 -0.41 11.09
C ASP A 67 -2.84 0.10 10.22
N PRO A 68 -3.99 0.45 10.83
CA PRO A 68 -5.11 1.02 10.09
C PRO A 68 -4.75 2.36 9.42
N PHE A 69 -5.34 2.61 8.26
CA PHE A 69 -5.24 3.90 7.57
C PHE A 69 -6.58 4.27 6.93
N GLU A 70 -6.79 5.57 6.69
CA GLU A 70 -8.01 6.09 6.08
C GLU A 70 -7.79 6.48 4.61
N ALA A 71 -8.69 6.02 3.75
CA ALA A 71 -8.76 6.42 2.35
C ALA A 71 -10.23 6.64 1.98
N ASN A 72 -10.56 7.74 1.29
CA ASN A 72 -11.92 8.03 0.84
C ASN A 72 -13.00 7.90 1.95
N GLY A 73 -12.70 8.34 3.17
CA GLY A 73 -13.62 8.29 4.32
C GLY A 73 -13.90 6.89 4.86
N ARG A 74 -13.08 5.90 4.50
CA ARG A 74 -13.17 4.51 4.97
C ARG A 74 -11.83 4.05 5.55
N GLU A 75 -11.91 3.17 6.54
CA GLU A 75 -10.74 2.59 7.20
C GLU A 75 -10.35 1.24 6.60
N TYR A 76 -9.05 1.09 6.31
CA TYR A 76 -8.44 -0.05 5.65
C TYR A 76 -7.20 -0.55 6.40
N ARG A 77 -6.77 -1.77 6.06
CA ARG A 77 -5.43 -2.29 6.32
C ARG A 77 -4.82 -2.88 5.06
N LEU A 78 -3.51 -2.79 4.92
CA LEU A 78 -2.75 -3.49 3.88
C LEU A 78 -2.24 -4.83 4.42
N MET A 79 -2.38 -5.87 3.61
CA MET A 79 -1.70 -7.16 3.82
C MET A 79 -0.62 -7.33 2.75
N LEU A 80 0.64 -7.46 3.17
CA LEU A 80 1.76 -7.79 2.32
C LEU A 80 1.76 -9.28 2.05
N VAL A 81 1.57 -9.68 0.78
CA VAL A 81 1.55 -11.10 0.38
C VAL A 81 2.80 -11.46 -0.41
N THR A 82 3.47 -12.55 -0.05
CA THR A 82 4.52 -13.13 -0.90
C THR A 82 3.88 -13.68 -2.16
N THR A 83 4.20 -13.10 -3.31
CA THR A 83 3.90 -13.74 -4.60
C THR A 83 4.76 -15.00 -4.68
N GLY A 84 4.12 -16.17 -4.75
CA GLY A 84 4.81 -17.45 -4.90
C GLY A 84 5.76 -17.43 -6.11
N THR A 85 6.95 -17.98 -5.90
CA THR A 85 7.97 -18.29 -6.92
C THR A 85 7.43 -19.19 -8.01
#